data_AF-A0A3D3NGG4-F1
#
_entry.id   AF-A0A3D3NGG4-F1
#
_cell.length_a   1.000
_cell.length_b   1.000
_cell.length_c   1.000
_cell.angle_alpha   90.00
_cell.angle_beta   90.00
_cell.angle_gamma   90.00
#
_symmetry.space_group_name_H-M   'P 1'
#
loop_
_entity.id
_entity.type
_entity.pdbx_description
1 polymer ?
#
loop_
_entity_poly.entity_id
_entity_poly.type
_entity_poly.pdbx_seq_one_letter_code
_entity_poly.pdbx_strand_id
1 'polypeptide(L)'
;MADLIPVARVSAIQGKAYIKQPDGSLRPLQVGDVIFEGDIIVAASASRVELGTPDGRVLVLRANETLTMDGEVSVALPPDRTEAALTSGAADVSRVIKAIASGESLDELLDETAAGTGTPGADGGPSFVRLLRIAESVDPLAFEFGTGRGRVIEEAGGGAVSAGEGLLALAEISLAGSGTVTLDTSAPTISIAVVAGNDVIDDAEDNSVTLSGSTSGVENGQTVSVTLVNAGGTVVYSGTATVSNNAWSIPGVDLSALPDGASYTVTASVTDAAGNAATP
;
A
#
# COMPACT_ATOMS: atom_id res chain seq x y z
N MET A 1 -13.04 -27.58 -22.14
CA MET A 1 -12.69 -26.15 -22.33
C MET A 1 -13.12 -25.45 -21.07
N ALA A 2 -12.21 -24.80 -20.35
CA ALA A 2 -12.62 -23.97 -19.22
C ALA A 2 -13.46 -22.82 -19.80
N ASP A 3 -14.67 -22.62 -19.27
CA ASP A 3 -15.48 -21.45 -19.63
C ASP A 3 -14.73 -20.22 -19.12
N LEU A 4 -14.30 -19.36 -20.03
CA LEU A 4 -13.73 -18.07 -19.66
C LEU A 4 -14.87 -17.17 -19.22
N ILE A 5 -14.89 -16.79 -17.95
CA ILE A 5 -15.93 -15.94 -17.38
C ILE A 5 -15.64 -14.49 -17.78
N PRO A 6 -16.53 -13.80 -18.52
CA PRO A 6 -16.34 -12.40 -18.86
C PRO A 6 -16.61 -11.52 -17.64
N VAL A 7 -15.63 -10.71 -17.24
CA VAL A 7 -15.69 -9.88 -16.03
C VAL A 7 -15.94 -8.41 -16.32
N ALA A 8 -15.53 -7.91 -17.49
CA ALA A 8 -15.70 -6.52 -17.87
C ALA A 8 -15.65 -6.33 -19.41
N ARG A 9 -16.02 -5.13 -19.86
CA ARG A 9 -15.82 -4.66 -21.24
C ARG A 9 -15.10 -3.33 -21.24
N VAL A 10 -14.23 -3.10 -22.21
CA VAL A 10 -13.55 -1.82 -22.34
C VAL A 10 -14.52 -0.76 -22.87
N SER A 11 -14.80 0.25 -22.06
CA SER A 11 -15.70 1.36 -22.40
C SER A 11 -14.97 2.50 -23.10
N ALA A 12 -13.74 2.80 -22.68
CA ALA A 12 -12.92 3.84 -23.27
C ALA A 12 -11.43 3.60 -23.02
N ILE A 13 -10.59 4.06 -23.96
CA ILE A 13 -9.14 4.10 -23.80
C ILE A 13 -8.65 5.48 -24.26
N GLN A 14 -7.93 6.16 -23.38
CA GLN A 14 -7.09 7.30 -23.72
C GLN A 14 -5.63 6.85 -23.58
N GLY A 15 -4.80 7.05 -24.61
CA GLY A 15 -3.42 6.53 -24.62
C GLY A 15 -3.33 5.07 -25.11
N LYS A 16 -2.38 4.31 -24.58
CA LYS A 16 -2.13 2.90 -24.93
C LYS A 16 -2.36 1.97 -23.74
N ALA A 17 -3.01 0.84 -23.97
CA ALA A 17 -3.22 -0.19 -22.98
C ALA A 17 -3.03 -1.58 -23.59
N TYR A 18 -2.68 -2.56 -22.76
CA TYR A 18 -2.35 -3.91 -23.19
C TYR A 18 -2.95 -4.94 -22.24
N ILE A 19 -3.24 -6.13 -22.76
CA ILE A 19 -3.44 -7.34 -21.95
C ILE A 19 -2.12 -8.10 -21.93
N LYS A 20 -1.61 -8.39 -20.74
CA LYS A 20 -0.46 -9.25 -20.52
C LYS A 20 -0.93 -10.70 -20.46
N GLN A 21 -0.46 -11.49 -21.40
CA GLN A 21 -0.70 -12.92 -21.48
C GLN A 21 0.18 -13.67 -20.45
N PRO A 22 -0.16 -14.93 -20.09
CA PRO A 22 0.61 -15.72 -19.12
C PRO A 22 2.08 -15.94 -19.50
N ASP A 23 2.40 -15.90 -20.79
CA ASP A 23 3.77 -16.00 -21.33
C ASP A 23 4.56 -14.68 -21.23
N GLY A 24 3.95 -13.61 -20.72
CA GLY A 24 4.51 -12.27 -20.61
C GLY A 24 4.33 -11.40 -21.85
N SER A 25 3.76 -11.92 -22.93
CA SER A 25 3.48 -11.17 -24.16
C SER A 25 2.39 -10.11 -23.92
N LEU A 26 2.52 -8.94 -24.57
CA LEU A 26 1.54 -7.86 -24.49
C LEU A 26 0.70 -7.78 -25.77
N ARG A 27 -0.61 -7.99 -25.63
CA ARG A 27 -1.60 -7.76 -26.70
C ARG A 27 -2.20 -6.36 -26.56
N PRO A 28 -2.27 -5.52 -27.59
CA PRO A 28 -2.94 -4.22 -27.49
C PRO A 28 -4.43 -4.40 -27.16
N LEU A 29 -4.90 -3.60 -26.22
CA LEU A 29 -6.29 -3.55 -25.78
C LEU A 29 -7.08 -2.57 -26.65
N GLN A 30 -8.31 -2.93 -27.03
CA GLN A 30 -9.19 -2.09 -27.84
C GLN A 30 -10.51 -1.76 -27.11
N VAL A 31 -11.12 -0.64 -27.45
CA VAL A 31 -12.46 -0.29 -26.96
C VAL A 31 -13.46 -1.33 -27.47
N GLY A 32 -14.28 -1.87 -26.57
CA GLY A 32 -15.21 -2.96 -26.86
C GLY A 32 -14.67 -4.37 -26.57
N ASP A 33 -13.37 -4.53 -26.28
CA ASP A 33 -12.80 -5.82 -25.88
C ASP A 33 -13.50 -6.35 -24.62
N VAL A 34 -13.80 -7.65 -24.61
CA VAL A 34 -14.25 -8.38 -23.42
C VAL A 34 -13.02 -8.81 -22.63
N ILE A 35 -13.04 -8.53 -21.34
CA ILE A 35 -12.02 -8.94 -20.39
C ILE A 35 -12.52 -10.16 -19.65
N PHE A 36 -11.65 -11.15 -19.47
CA PHE A 36 -11.96 -12.39 -18.76
C PHE A 36 -11.25 -12.47 -17.42
N GLU A 37 -11.76 -13.31 -16.53
CA GLU A 37 -11.07 -13.66 -15.29
C GLU A 37 -9.66 -14.22 -15.60
N GLY A 38 -8.66 -13.74 -14.86
CA GLY A 38 -7.25 -14.03 -15.04
C GLY A 38 -6.50 -13.08 -15.98
N ASP A 39 -7.19 -12.20 -16.72
CA ASP A 39 -6.52 -11.21 -17.57
C ASP A 39 -5.79 -10.16 -16.73
N ILE A 40 -4.58 -9.80 -17.16
CA ILE A 40 -3.79 -8.74 -16.56
C ILE A 40 -3.77 -7.56 -17.53
N ILE A 41 -4.41 -6.45 -17.16
CA ILE A 41 -4.43 -5.23 -17.96
C ILE A 41 -3.31 -4.31 -17.52
N VAL A 42 -2.53 -3.78 -18.47
CA VAL A 42 -1.42 -2.86 -18.24
C VAL A 42 -1.69 -1.56 -18.98
N ALA A 43 -1.85 -0.46 -18.24
CA ALA A 43 -2.00 0.89 -18.80
C ALA A 43 -0.62 1.54 -18.99
N ALA A 44 -0.33 2.02 -20.19
CA ALA A 44 0.95 2.70 -20.49
C ALA A 44 1.06 4.08 -19.80
N SER A 45 2.24 4.69 -19.91
CA SER A 45 2.47 6.07 -19.45
C SER A 45 1.51 7.03 -20.15
N ALA A 46 0.85 7.90 -19.37
CA ALA A 46 -0.18 8.83 -19.82
C ALA A 46 -1.43 8.17 -20.45
N SER A 47 -1.80 6.97 -19.98
CA SER A 47 -3.03 6.28 -20.39
C SER A 47 -4.13 6.34 -19.33
N ARG A 48 -5.38 6.24 -19.77
CA ARG A 48 -6.56 6.02 -18.93
C ARG A 48 -7.46 4.99 -19.59
N VAL A 49 -7.79 3.92 -18.88
CA VAL A 49 -8.67 2.85 -19.36
C VAL A 49 -9.91 2.80 -18.49
N GLU A 50 -11.09 2.82 -19.12
CA GLU A 50 -12.36 2.61 -18.44
C GLU A 50 -12.91 1.24 -18.80
N LEU A 51 -13.28 0.45 -17.80
CA LEU A 51 -13.83 -0.89 -17.95
C LEU A 51 -15.23 -0.90 -17.33
N GLY A 52 -16.24 -1.11 -18.16
CA GLY A 52 -17.61 -1.33 -17.71
C GLY A 52 -17.78 -2.78 -17.26
N THR A 53 -18.15 -2.98 -16.01
CA THR A 53 -18.50 -4.29 -15.47
C THR A 53 -19.98 -4.60 -15.77
N PRO A 54 -20.39 -5.89 -15.80
CA PRO A 54 -21.78 -6.30 -16.08
C PRO A 54 -22.84 -5.71 -15.14
N ASP A 55 -22.44 -5.33 -13.92
CA ASP A 55 -23.29 -4.69 -12.90
C ASP A 55 -23.43 -3.17 -13.08
N GLY A 56 -22.82 -2.59 -14.12
CA GLY A 56 -22.94 -1.18 -14.49
C GLY A 56 -21.94 -0.25 -13.80
N ARG A 57 -20.97 -0.78 -13.05
CA ARG A 57 -19.85 0.01 -12.51
C ARG A 57 -18.81 0.28 -13.59
N VAL A 58 -18.00 1.31 -13.36
CA VAL A 58 -16.87 1.66 -14.22
C VAL A 58 -15.60 1.59 -13.40
N LEU A 59 -14.72 0.64 -13.72
CA LEU A 59 -13.37 0.57 -13.19
C LEU A 59 -12.47 1.47 -14.04
N VAL A 60 -11.66 2.30 -13.39
CA VAL A 60 -10.78 3.25 -14.07
C VAL A 60 -9.34 2.93 -13.73
N LEU A 61 -8.55 2.55 -14.74
CA LEU A 61 -7.10 2.41 -14.60
C LEU A 61 -6.44 3.69 -15.10
N ARG A 62 -5.52 4.23 -14.30
CA ARG A 62 -4.70 5.41 -14.60
C ARG A 62 -3.34 5.01 -15.16
N ALA A 63 -2.55 6.01 -15.51
CA ALA A 63 -1.25 5.79 -16.14
C ALA A 63 -0.33 4.93 -15.27
N ASN A 64 0.33 3.95 -15.88
CA ASN A 64 1.23 2.99 -15.22
C ASN A 64 0.56 2.05 -14.21
N GLU A 65 -0.77 1.98 -14.17
CA GLU A 65 -1.47 0.98 -13.34
C GLU A 65 -1.56 -0.36 -14.07
N THR A 66 -1.51 -1.44 -13.28
CA THR A 66 -1.76 -2.81 -13.72
C THR A 66 -2.92 -3.36 -12.90
N LEU A 67 -3.91 -3.97 -13.57
CA LEU A 67 -5.05 -4.59 -12.93
C LEU A 67 -5.09 -6.07 -13.31
N THR A 68 -5.02 -6.94 -12.31
CA THR A 68 -5.37 -8.34 -12.47
C THR A 68 -6.86 -8.49 -12.26
N MET A 69 -7.54 -9.11 -13.22
CA MET A 69 -8.96 -9.43 -13.09
C MET A 69 -9.13 -10.76 -12.38
N ASP A 70 -9.68 -10.73 -11.17
CA ASP A 70 -10.18 -11.93 -10.49
C ASP A 70 -11.72 -11.90 -10.44
N GLY A 71 -12.35 -13.02 -10.07
CA GLY A 71 -13.80 -13.09 -9.92
C GLY A 71 -14.38 -12.07 -8.93
N GLU A 72 -13.59 -11.63 -7.95
CA GLU A 72 -13.98 -10.67 -6.90
C GLU A 72 -14.02 -9.22 -7.40
N VAL A 73 -13.18 -8.85 -8.38
CA VAL A 73 -13.23 -7.54 -9.05
C VAL A 73 -14.58 -7.33 -9.76
N SER A 74 -15.26 -8.41 -10.16
CA SER A 74 -16.59 -8.37 -10.78
C SER A 74 -17.77 -8.51 -9.79
N VAL A 75 -17.53 -9.01 -8.58
CA VAL A 75 -18.56 -9.26 -7.56
C VAL A 75 -18.09 -8.69 -6.23
N ALA A 76 -18.20 -7.38 -6.07
CA ALA A 76 -18.32 -6.81 -4.73
C ALA A 76 -19.80 -6.59 -4.48
N LEU A 77 -20.49 -7.62 -3.97
CA LEU A 77 -21.73 -7.37 -3.24
C LEU A 77 -21.35 -6.39 -2.11
N PRO A 78 -21.94 -5.19 -2.01
CA PRO A 78 -21.78 -4.42 -0.79
C PRO A 78 -22.30 -5.30 0.35
N PRO A 79 -21.61 -5.38 1.50
CA PRO A 79 -22.10 -6.16 2.61
C PRO A 79 -23.53 -5.71 2.91
N ASP A 80 -24.48 -6.60 2.69
CA ASP A 80 -25.88 -6.30 2.92
C ASP A 80 -26.24 -6.64 4.37
N ARG A 81 -27.41 -6.17 4.83
CA ARG A 81 -27.86 -6.49 6.19
C ARG A 81 -28.18 -7.97 6.39
N THR A 82 -28.21 -8.75 5.31
CA THR A 82 -28.51 -10.19 5.29
C THR A 82 -27.26 -11.01 5.59
N GLU A 83 -26.07 -10.53 5.22
CA GLU A 83 -24.78 -11.14 5.59
C GLU A 83 -24.50 -11.07 7.10
N ALA A 84 -24.97 -10.00 7.76
CA ALA A 84 -24.99 -9.87 9.21
C ALA A 84 -26.25 -10.48 9.87
N ALA A 85 -27.21 -10.98 9.08
CA ALA A 85 -28.43 -11.55 9.64
C ALA A 85 -28.15 -12.94 10.18
N LEU A 86 -28.38 -13.10 11.49
CA LEU A 86 -28.40 -14.39 12.18
C LEU A 86 -29.58 -15.23 11.67
N THR A 87 -29.46 -15.82 10.48
CA THR A 87 -30.53 -16.60 9.84
C THR A 87 -30.75 -17.97 10.50
N SER A 88 -29.85 -18.40 11.40
CA SER A 88 -30.00 -19.62 12.22
C SER A 88 -29.77 -19.44 13.73
N GLY A 89 -29.54 -18.22 14.22
CA GLY A 89 -29.14 -17.99 15.63
C GLY A 89 -30.27 -17.70 16.62
N ALA A 90 -31.53 -17.61 16.20
CA ALA A 90 -32.62 -17.20 17.10
C ALA A 90 -32.87 -18.22 18.25
N ALA A 91 -32.62 -19.51 18.00
CA ALA A 91 -32.73 -20.55 19.03
C ALA A 91 -31.57 -20.47 20.03
N ASP A 92 -30.34 -20.24 19.56
CA ASP A 92 -29.16 -20.17 20.41
C ASP A 92 -29.11 -18.89 21.24
N VAL A 93 -29.54 -17.76 20.67
CA VAL A 93 -29.69 -16.50 21.40
C VAL A 93 -30.78 -16.64 22.47
N SER A 94 -31.90 -17.33 22.17
CA SER A 94 -32.94 -17.59 23.17
C SER A 94 -32.48 -18.52 24.29
N ARG A 95 -31.61 -19.50 23.99
CA ARG A 95 -30.99 -20.40 24.98
C ARG A 95 -30.03 -19.64 25.90
N VAL A 96 -29.18 -18.78 25.34
CA VAL A 96 -28.24 -17.94 26.09
C VAL A 96 -28.98 -16.93 26.97
N ILE A 97 -30.02 -16.26 26.45
CA ILE A 97 -30.83 -15.33 27.24
C ILE A 97 -31.51 -16.05 28.41
N LYS A 98 -32.04 -17.26 28.19
CA LYS A 98 -32.68 -18.05 29.24
C LYS A 98 -31.69 -18.47 30.34
N ALA A 99 -30.48 -18.90 29.97
CA ALA A 99 -29.43 -19.31 30.90
C ALA A 99 -28.90 -18.15 31.76
N ILE A 100 -28.72 -16.97 31.16
CA ILE A 100 -28.34 -15.76 31.90
C ILE A 100 -29.46 -15.37 32.88
N ALA A 101 -30.73 -15.50 32.48
CA ALA A 101 -31.86 -15.20 33.35
C ALA A 101 -32.09 -16.23 34.47
N SER A 102 -31.70 -17.50 34.28
CA SER A 102 -31.79 -18.57 35.29
C SER A 102 -30.54 -18.70 36.17
N GLY A 103 -29.42 -18.05 35.79
CA GLY A 103 -28.13 -18.18 36.49
C GLY A 103 -27.41 -19.49 36.23
N GLU A 104 -27.77 -20.19 35.16
CA GLU A 104 -27.14 -21.45 34.73
C GLU A 104 -25.80 -21.20 34.00
N SER A 105 -24.88 -22.16 34.06
CA SER A 105 -23.57 -22.03 33.43
C SER A 105 -23.67 -22.18 31.91
N LEU A 106 -23.04 -21.26 31.17
CA LEU A 106 -23.11 -21.20 29.71
C LEU A 106 -22.38 -22.37 29.02
N ASP A 107 -21.42 -22.99 29.70
CA ASP A 107 -20.56 -24.05 29.18
C ASP A 107 -21.33 -25.34 28.83
N GLU A 108 -22.37 -25.67 29.60
CA GLU A 108 -23.20 -26.88 29.37
C GLU A 108 -24.18 -26.68 28.19
N LEU A 109 -24.46 -25.44 27.83
CA LEU A 109 -25.44 -25.07 26.82
C LEU A 109 -24.86 -25.01 25.39
N LEU A 110 -23.54 -24.89 25.28
CA LEU A 110 -22.83 -24.81 24.01
C LEU A 110 -22.25 -26.16 23.55
N ASP A 111 -22.39 -27.23 24.33
CA ASP A 111 -21.77 -28.54 24.05
C ASP A 111 -22.65 -29.53 23.24
N GLU A 112 -23.98 -29.32 23.16
CA GLU A 112 -24.86 -30.13 22.32
C GLU A 112 -25.39 -29.35 21.11
N THR A 113 -24.54 -29.16 20.09
CA THR A 113 -24.86 -29.35 18.64
C THR A 113 -23.62 -29.19 17.75
N ALA A 114 -22.48 -29.77 18.14
CA ALA A 114 -21.27 -29.81 17.30
C ALA A 114 -20.88 -31.23 16.87
N ALA A 115 -21.80 -32.20 16.93
CA ALA A 115 -21.54 -33.56 16.44
C ALA A 115 -22.28 -33.79 15.11
N GLY A 116 -21.57 -33.52 14.02
CA GLY A 116 -21.86 -34.18 12.75
C GLY A 116 -21.92 -35.70 12.97
N THR A 117 -22.89 -36.32 12.34
CA THR A 117 -23.16 -37.76 12.38
C THR A 117 -21.91 -38.58 12.06
N GLY A 118 -21.26 -39.11 13.10
CA GLY A 118 -20.10 -39.99 12.97
C GLY A 118 -19.81 -40.70 14.28
N THR A 119 -19.97 -42.02 14.27
CA THR A 119 -19.79 -42.91 15.43
C THR A 119 -18.37 -42.79 16.02
N PRO A 120 -18.19 -42.78 17.36
CA PRO A 120 -16.86 -42.66 17.96
C PRO A 120 -16.02 -43.93 17.71
N GLY A 121 -14.99 -43.82 16.89
CA GLY A 121 -13.91 -44.80 16.77
C GLY A 121 -12.94 -44.62 17.94
N ALA A 122 -12.84 -45.66 18.77
CA ALA A 122 -11.87 -45.75 19.84
C ALA A 122 -10.48 -45.99 19.24
N ASP A 123 -9.70 -44.93 19.04
CA ASP A 123 -8.23 -45.01 18.98
C ASP A 123 -7.63 -43.66 19.37
N GLY A 124 -6.78 -43.70 20.40
CA GLY A 124 -6.21 -42.54 21.09
C GLY A 124 -5.45 -41.58 20.17
N GLY A 125 -5.53 -40.30 20.53
CA GLY A 125 -4.99 -39.19 19.75
C GLY A 125 -3.48 -39.27 19.46
N PRO A 126 -3.01 -38.62 18.39
CA PRO A 126 -1.60 -38.48 18.14
C PRO A 126 -0.97 -37.39 19.02
N SER A 127 0.17 -37.76 19.58
CA SER A 127 1.14 -37.02 20.38
C SER A 127 1.69 -35.73 19.74
N PHE A 128 1.94 -34.73 20.60
CA PHE A 128 2.59 -33.42 20.43
C PHE A 128 3.53 -33.19 19.22
N VAL A 129 3.57 -31.95 18.72
CA VAL A 129 4.80 -31.30 18.23
C VAL A 129 4.85 -29.82 18.66
N ARG A 130 6.03 -29.43 19.17
CA ARG A 130 6.47 -28.12 19.68
C ARG A 130 6.15 -26.94 18.74
N LEU A 131 5.73 -25.80 19.31
CA LEU A 131 5.97 -24.51 18.68
C LEU A 131 7.47 -24.16 18.85
N LEU A 132 8.24 -24.29 17.76
CA LEU A 132 9.51 -23.58 17.65
C LEU A 132 9.21 -22.09 17.62
N ARG A 133 9.72 -21.35 18.61
CA ARG A 133 9.92 -19.91 18.51
C ARG A 133 10.83 -19.70 17.30
N ILE A 134 10.33 -19.09 16.22
CA ILE A 134 11.23 -18.53 15.20
C ILE A 134 11.83 -17.28 15.84
N ALA A 135 13.06 -17.41 16.34
CA ALA A 135 13.95 -16.27 16.39
C ALA A 135 14.48 -16.11 14.97
N GLU A 136 13.93 -15.16 14.22
CA GLU A 136 14.50 -14.81 12.93
C GLU A 136 15.71 -13.91 13.20
N SER A 137 16.89 -14.54 13.21
CA SER A 137 18.18 -13.87 13.07
C SER A 137 18.59 -14.03 11.63
N VAL A 138 18.36 -13.01 10.79
CA VAL A 138 18.95 -12.95 9.46
C VAL A 138 20.31 -12.27 9.57
N ASP A 139 21.36 -13.08 9.68
CA ASP A 139 22.74 -12.66 9.40
C ASP A 139 22.95 -12.79 7.88
N PRO A 140 23.21 -11.71 7.12
CA PRO A 140 23.07 -11.70 5.67
C PRO A 140 24.41 -11.98 4.99
N LEU A 141 24.86 -13.23 4.89
CA LEU A 141 26.07 -13.52 4.11
C LEU A 141 26.01 -14.86 3.37
N ALA A 142 26.31 -14.75 2.06
CA ALA A 142 26.70 -15.80 1.12
C ALA A 142 25.59 -16.66 0.49
N PHE A 143 25.00 -16.16 -0.61
CA PHE A 143 24.64 -17.03 -1.73
C PHE A 143 25.71 -16.93 -2.81
N GLU A 144 26.61 -17.91 -2.82
CA GLU A 144 27.60 -18.10 -3.88
C GLU A 144 27.00 -19.03 -4.95
N PHE A 145 26.53 -18.48 -6.06
CA PHE A 145 26.23 -19.29 -7.25
C PHE A 145 27.53 -19.50 -8.02
N GLY A 146 28.15 -20.65 -7.77
CA GLY A 146 29.28 -21.14 -8.56
C GLY A 146 28.87 -21.36 -10.01
N THR A 147 29.21 -20.41 -10.89
CA THR A 147 29.23 -20.65 -12.33
C THR A 147 30.57 -21.26 -12.69
N GLY A 148 30.65 -22.59 -12.55
CA GLY A 148 31.71 -23.36 -13.17
C GLY A 148 31.65 -23.17 -14.68
N ARG A 149 32.51 -22.30 -15.21
CA ARG A 149 33.25 -22.49 -16.47
C ARG A 149 34.24 -21.35 -16.73
N GLY A 150 35.51 -21.74 -16.79
CA GLY A 150 36.40 -21.23 -17.83
C GLY A 150 37.35 -20.11 -17.43
N ARG A 151 38.39 -20.47 -16.67
CA ARG A 151 39.79 -20.06 -16.88
C ARG A 151 40.02 -18.61 -17.36
N VAL A 152 40.35 -17.71 -16.43
CA VAL A 152 41.06 -16.46 -16.77
C VAL A 152 42.53 -16.81 -16.95
N ILE A 153 43.01 -16.70 -18.18
CA ILE A 153 44.44 -16.55 -18.47
C ILE A 153 44.79 -15.11 -18.08
N GLU A 154 45.79 -14.96 -17.22
CA GLU A 154 46.47 -13.69 -16.96
C GLU A 154 46.91 -13.08 -18.30
N GLU A 155 46.75 -11.77 -18.49
CA GLU A 155 47.91 -11.03 -18.97
C GLU A 155 47.90 -9.56 -18.61
N ALA A 156 48.97 -9.16 -17.93
CA ALA A 156 49.53 -7.84 -17.97
C ALA A 156 49.89 -7.48 -19.43
N GLY A 157 49.77 -6.21 -19.78
CA GLY A 157 49.83 -5.76 -21.16
C GLY A 157 51.13 -6.00 -21.92
N GLY A 158 51.00 -5.96 -23.24
CA GLY A 158 52.05 -5.55 -24.17
C GLY A 158 52.12 -6.40 -25.45
N GLY A 159 51.92 -5.76 -26.61
CA GLY A 159 52.49 -6.24 -27.87
C GLY A 159 51.49 -6.46 -29.01
N ALA A 160 51.66 -5.68 -30.06
CA ALA A 160 50.88 -5.70 -31.29
C ALA A 160 51.01 -7.01 -32.09
N VAL A 161 49.91 -7.45 -32.72
CA VAL A 161 49.95 -8.31 -33.92
C VAL A 161 48.88 -7.91 -34.96
N SER A 162 49.40 -7.32 -36.04
CA SER A 162 49.05 -7.40 -37.47
C SER A 162 47.69 -7.95 -37.95
N ALA A 163 47.00 -7.07 -38.70
CA ALA A 163 46.22 -7.23 -39.94
C ALA A 163 45.64 -8.60 -40.36
N GLY A 164 44.33 -8.61 -40.62
CA GLY A 164 43.65 -9.61 -41.45
C GLY A 164 42.13 -9.56 -41.32
N GLU A 165 41.50 -8.73 -42.16
CA GLU A 165 40.10 -8.76 -42.62
C GLU A 165 38.94 -9.01 -41.63
N GLY A 166 38.13 -7.96 -41.43
CA GLY A 166 36.67 -8.05 -41.42
C GLY A 166 35.98 -8.66 -40.21
N LEU A 167 35.62 -7.83 -39.21
CA LEU A 167 34.31 -7.94 -38.57
C LEU A 167 33.95 -6.60 -37.88
N LEU A 168 32.83 -6.02 -38.28
CA LEU A 168 32.23 -4.88 -37.60
C LEU A 168 31.80 -5.32 -36.19
N ALA A 169 32.40 -4.77 -35.15
CA ALA A 169 31.82 -4.82 -33.80
C ALA A 169 31.80 -3.41 -33.23
N LEU A 170 30.59 -2.92 -32.98
CA LEU A 170 30.31 -1.62 -32.37
C LEU A 170 31.13 -1.49 -31.09
N ALA A 171 31.84 -0.36 -30.99
CA ALA A 171 32.60 0.02 -29.80
C ALA A 171 31.77 -0.17 -28.53
N GLU A 172 32.40 -0.82 -27.56
CA GLU A 172 31.89 -1.15 -26.24
C GLU A 172 31.35 0.10 -25.54
N ILE A 173 30.05 0.09 -25.22
CA ILE A 173 29.53 0.95 -24.15
C ILE A 173 30.11 0.38 -22.86
N SER A 174 31.22 0.96 -22.42
CA SER A 174 31.78 0.78 -21.09
C SER A 174 30.76 1.29 -20.06
N LEU A 175 29.95 0.40 -19.52
CA LEU A 175 29.09 0.65 -18.37
C LEU A 175 29.67 -0.04 -17.13
N ALA A 176 30.88 0.35 -16.74
CA ALA A 176 31.44 0.02 -15.44
C ALA A 176 30.73 0.87 -14.38
N GLY A 177 29.67 0.32 -13.79
CA GLY A 177 28.93 0.95 -12.72
C GLY A 177 27.98 -0.04 -12.07
N SER A 178 28.52 -0.97 -11.28
CA SER A 178 27.70 -1.71 -10.33
C SER A 178 27.31 -0.77 -9.19
N GLY A 179 26.28 0.04 -9.44
CA GLY A 179 25.67 0.89 -8.41
C GLY A 179 24.84 0.01 -7.48
N THR A 180 25.22 -0.05 -6.22
CA THR A 180 24.35 -0.56 -5.16
C THR A 180 23.21 0.46 -4.96
N VAL A 181 21.97 0.08 -5.27
CA VAL A 181 20.80 0.88 -4.90
C VAL A 181 20.35 0.42 -3.52
N THR A 182 20.59 1.25 -2.51
CA THR A 182 20.06 1.04 -1.16
C THR A 182 18.65 1.62 -1.11
N LEU A 183 17.64 0.77 -0.91
CA LEU A 183 16.27 1.21 -0.67
C LEU A 183 16.14 1.58 0.81
N ASP A 184 15.80 2.84 1.09
CA ASP A 184 15.49 3.29 2.43
C ASP A 184 13.98 3.21 2.68
N THR A 185 13.59 2.30 3.56
CA THR A 185 12.21 2.05 3.97
C THR A 185 11.91 2.62 5.36
N SER A 186 12.79 3.44 5.92
CA SER A 186 12.63 3.99 7.27
C SER A 186 11.52 5.03 7.26
N ALA A 187 10.41 4.74 7.94
CA ALA A 187 9.30 5.69 7.98
C ALA A 187 9.65 6.90 8.87
N PRO A 188 9.55 8.14 8.34
CA PRO A 188 9.72 9.32 9.16
C PRO A 188 8.51 9.52 10.08
N THR A 189 8.68 10.36 11.10
CA THR A 189 7.58 10.87 11.92
C THR A 189 7.59 12.39 11.96
N ILE A 190 6.42 12.98 12.19
CA ILE A 190 6.24 14.42 12.37
C ILE A 190 5.20 14.66 13.46
N SER A 191 5.41 15.69 14.26
CA SER A 191 4.45 16.16 15.26
C SER A 191 4.20 17.66 15.13
N ILE A 192 3.10 18.12 15.71
CA ILE A 192 2.76 19.53 15.87
C ILE A 192 2.83 19.84 17.37
N ALA A 193 3.53 20.91 17.74
CA ALA A 193 3.58 21.43 19.09
C ALA A 193 2.31 22.23 19.42
N VAL A 194 2.05 22.44 20.71
CA VAL A 194 0.91 23.21 21.20
C VAL A 194 0.90 24.60 20.56
N VAL A 195 -0.22 24.96 19.93
CA VAL A 195 -0.43 26.27 19.27
C VAL A 195 -0.86 27.28 20.32
N ALA A 196 -0.35 28.52 20.27
CA ALA A 196 -0.65 29.56 21.26
C ALA A 196 -0.41 29.16 22.74
N GLY A 197 0.35 28.08 23.01
CA GLY A 197 0.66 27.60 24.36
C GLY A 197 -0.47 26.83 25.06
N ASN A 198 -1.70 26.83 24.54
CA ASN A 198 -2.86 26.12 25.10
C ASN A 198 -3.81 25.51 24.03
N ASP A 199 -3.42 25.48 22.76
CA ASP A 199 -4.22 25.09 21.59
C ASP A 199 -5.50 25.92 21.36
N VAL A 200 -5.56 27.12 21.93
CA VAL A 200 -6.65 28.08 21.76
C VAL A 200 -6.04 29.41 21.33
N ILE A 201 -6.38 29.86 20.12
CA ILE A 201 -5.96 31.17 19.63
C ILE A 201 -7.02 32.19 20.06
N ASP A 202 -6.60 33.23 20.81
CA ASP A 202 -7.44 34.38 21.15
C ASP A 202 -7.15 35.63 20.29
N ASP A 203 -7.98 36.67 20.40
CA ASP A 203 -7.84 37.95 19.68
C ASP A 203 -6.51 38.67 19.92
N ALA A 204 -5.79 38.36 21.00
CA ALA A 204 -4.48 38.95 21.27
C ALA A 204 -3.36 38.19 20.53
N GLU A 205 -3.57 36.90 20.26
CA GLU A 205 -2.61 35.97 19.68
C GLU A 205 -2.78 35.80 18.15
N ASP A 206 -3.98 36.04 17.62
CA ASP A 206 -4.38 35.76 16.24
C ASP A 206 -3.53 36.44 15.15
N ASN A 207 -2.99 37.63 15.42
CA ASN A 207 -2.23 38.44 14.47
C ASN A 207 -0.82 37.90 14.19
N SER A 208 -0.30 36.99 15.02
CA SER A 208 1.06 36.47 14.90
C SER A 208 1.24 35.14 15.64
N VAL A 209 0.64 34.08 15.10
CA VAL A 209 0.76 32.71 15.64
C VAL A 209 2.04 32.04 15.14
N THR A 210 2.71 31.28 16.01
CA THR A 210 3.82 30.41 15.62
C THR A 210 3.34 28.97 15.53
N LEU A 211 3.41 28.37 14.35
CA LEU A 211 3.19 26.93 14.15
C LEU A 211 4.54 26.23 14.23
N SER A 212 4.65 25.14 14.99
CA SER A 212 5.93 24.45 15.15
C SER A 212 5.74 22.98 15.49
N GLY A 213 6.82 22.20 15.45
CA GLY A 213 6.80 20.80 15.82
C GLY A 213 8.16 20.13 15.64
N SER A 214 8.18 18.81 15.77
CA SER A 214 9.39 17.98 15.63
C SER A 214 9.24 16.91 14.56
N THR A 215 10.35 16.43 14.04
CA THR A 215 10.42 15.30 13.11
C THR A 215 11.43 14.26 13.59
N SER A 216 11.28 13.02 13.14
CA SER A 216 12.30 11.98 13.30
C SER A 216 12.45 11.22 11.99
N GLY A 217 13.67 10.82 11.63
CA GLY A 217 13.93 10.17 10.35
C GLY A 217 13.75 11.08 9.14
N VAL A 218 13.83 12.40 9.33
CA VAL A 218 13.73 13.40 8.25
C VAL A 218 15.01 14.23 8.24
N GLU A 219 15.67 14.32 7.09
CA GLU A 219 16.89 15.10 6.95
C GLU A 219 16.64 16.61 7.03
N ASN A 220 17.68 17.35 7.43
CA ASN A 220 17.66 18.80 7.37
C ASN A 220 17.48 19.28 5.92
N GLY A 221 16.67 20.31 5.72
CA GLY A 221 16.36 20.85 4.40
C GLY A 221 15.07 20.31 3.79
N GLN A 222 14.45 19.28 4.37
CA GLN A 222 13.15 18.79 3.90
C GLN A 222 12.04 19.82 4.16
N THR A 223 11.04 19.83 3.27
CA THR A 223 9.94 20.79 3.34
C THR A 223 8.76 20.19 4.10
N VAL A 224 8.36 20.85 5.18
CA VAL A 224 7.11 20.58 5.89
C VAL A 224 6.00 21.42 5.28
N SER A 225 4.90 20.79 4.88
CA SER A 225 3.68 21.48 4.45
C SER A 225 2.69 21.50 5.60
N VAL A 226 2.14 22.66 5.94
CA VAL A 226 1.18 22.83 7.03
C VAL A 226 -0.10 23.43 6.51
N THR A 227 -1.24 22.85 6.86
CA THR A 227 -2.56 23.41 6.52
C THR A 227 -3.48 23.48 7.73
N LEU A 228 -4.22 24.57 7.84
CA LEU A 228 -5.31 24.69 8.80
C LEU A 228 -6.64 24.57 8.05
N VAL A 229 -7.50 23.71 8.56
CA VAL A 229 -8.82 23.45 8.01
C VAL A 229 -9.87 23.78 9.07
N ASN A 230 -10.90 24.55 8.70
CA ASN A 230 -12.01 24.82 9.60
C ASN A 230 -12.95 23.61 9.73
N ALA A 231 -13.89 23.65 10.68
CA ALA A 231 -14.90 22.60 10.86
C ALA A 231 -15.75 22.31 9.60
N GLY A 232 -15.82 23.25 8.65
CA GLY A 232 -16.50 23.08 7.36
C GLY A 232 -15.65 22.44 6.26
N GLY A 233 -14.42 22.01 6.56
CA GLY A 233 -13.51 21.38 5.59
C GLY A 233 -12.80 22.37 4.65
N THR A 234 -12.91 23.68 4.89
CA THR A 234 -12.24 24.70 4.08
C THR A 234 -10.84 24.96 4.61
N VAL A 235 -9.84 24.94 3.72
CA VAL A 235 -8.47 25.35 4.05
C VAL A 235 -8.45 26.86 4.27
N VAL A 236 -8.14 27.28 5.49
CA VAL A 236 -8.08 28.70 5.89
C VAL A 236 -6.66 29.24 5.94
N TYR A 237 -5.67 28.35 6.05
CA TYR A 237 -4.27 28.70 5.96
C TYR A 237 -3.47 27.54 5.33
N SER A 238 -2.44 27.90 4.55
CA SER A 238 -1.45 26.99 3.99
C SER A 238 -0.08 27.64 4.02
N GLY A 239 0.92 26.93 4.53
CA GLY A 239 2.29 27.41 4.66
C GLY A 239 3.31 26.29 4.60
N THR A 240 4.58 26.67 4.47
CA THR A 240 5.69 25.73 4.45
C THR A 240 6.78 26.11 5.44
N ALA A 241 7.45 25.11 6.00
CA ALA A 241 8.65 25.24 6.82
C ALA A 241 9.75 24.33 6.31
N THR A 242 10.98 24.58 6.76
CA THR A 242 12.12 23.70 6.50
C THR A 242 12.50 22.98 7.78
N VAL A 243 12.76 21.67 7.68
CA VAL A 243 13.30 20.89 8.80
C VAL A 243 14.73 21.31 9.08
N SER A 244 15.01 21.62 10.34
CA SER A 244 16.34 21.92 10.86
C SER A 244 16.49 21.34 12.26
N ASN A 245 17.51 20.50 12.46
CA ASN A 245 17.79 19.81 13.71
C ASN A 245 16.57 19.06 14.26
N ASN A 246 15.90 18.27 13.41
CA ASN A 246 14.70 17.50 13.77
C ASN A 246 13.51 18.35 14.25
N ALA A 247 13.47 19.63 13.87
CA ALA A 247 12.42 20.57 14.23
C ALA A 247 12.00 21.42 13.02
N TRP A 248 10.79 21.96 13.07
CA TRP A 248 10.26 22.89 12.08
C TRP A 248 9.44 23.99 12.75
N SER A 249 9.39 25.17 12.12
CA SER A 249 8.61 26.30 12.62
C SER A 249 8.23 27.26 11.49
N ILE A 250 7.02 27.79 11.58
CA ILE A 250 6.47 28.89 10.77
C ILE A 250 6.05 30.01 11.75
N PRO A 251 6.88 31.04 11.95
CA PRO A 251 6.53 32.18 12.79
C PRO A 251 5.66 33.20 12.04
N GLY A 252 4.90 34.00 12.78
CA GLY A 252 4.20 35.19 12.25
C GLY A 252 3.04 34.85 11.33
N VAL A 253 2.33 33.75 11.60
CA VAL A 253 1.11 33.38 10.87
C VAL A 253 -0.03 34.27 11.33
N ASP A 254 -0.54 35.10 10.43
CA ASP A 254 -1.72 35.93 10.66
C ASP A 254 -2.99 35.10 10.45
N LEU A 255 -3.71 34.85 11.54
CA LEU A 255 -4.97 34.13 11.62
C LEU A 255 -6.12 35.04 12.07
N SER A 256 -5.94 36.37 12.09
CA SER A 256 -6.97 37.31 12.59
C SER A 256 -8.23 37.40 11.72
N ALA A 257 -8.20 36.81 10.53
CA ALA A 257 -9.36 36.69 9.65
C ALA A 257 -10.24 35.47 9.96
N LEU A 258 -9.84 34.63 10.92
CA LEU A 258 -10.57 33.46 11.36
C LEU A 258 -11.69 33.84 12.34
N PRO A 259 -12.91 33.30 12.21
CA PRO A 259 -13.98 33.54 13.18
C PRO A 259 -13.65 33.06 14.61
N ASP A 260 -13.90 33.91 15.61
CA ASP A 260 -13.72 33.58 17.03
C ASP A 260 -14.53 32.35 17.45
N GLY A 261 -13.96 31.52 18.33
CA GLY A 261 -14.63 30.36 18.91
C GLY A 261 -14.88 29.21 17.94
N ALA A 262 -14.36 29.27 16.70
CA ALA A 262 -14.40 28.16 15.76
C ALA A 262 -13.31 27.12 16.04
N SER A 263 -13.60 25.86 15.75
CA SER A 263 -12.61 24.77 15.83
C SER A 263 -11.86 24.62 14.51
N TYR A 264 -10.55 24.44 14.61
CA TYR A 264 -9.65 24.25 13.49
C TYR A 264 -8.81 23.00 13.67
N THR A 265 -8.52 22.32 12.57
CA THR A 265 -7.61 21.19 12.51
C THR A 265 -6.32 21.63 11.84
N VAL A 266 -5.20 21.54 12.55
CA VAL A 266 -3.86 21.73 11.99
C VAL A 266 -3.37 20.38 11.47
N THR A 267 -2.93 20.34 10.22
CA THR A 267 -2.26 19.18 9.64
C THR A 267 -0.87 19.59 9.17
N ALA A 268 0.11 18.71 9.38
CA ALA A 268 1.45 18.86 8.85
C ALA A 268 1.78 17.63 7.99
N SER A 269 2.64 17.77 7.01
CA SER A 269 3.18 16.63 6.27
C SER A 269 4.60 16.91 5.85
N VAL A 270 5.41 15.85 5.80
CA VAL A 270 6.81 15.92 5.37
C VAL A 270 7.19 14.65 4.64
N THR A 271 8.17 14.77 3.76
CA THR A 271 8.78 13.63 3.05
C THR A 271 10.28 13.66 3.31
N ASP A 272 10.87 12.50 3.58
CA ASP A 272 12.33 12.37 3.72
C ASP A 272 13.03 12.41 2.35
N ALA A 273 14.37 12.34 2.34
CA ALA A 273 15.15 12.34 1.11
C ALA A 273 14.93 11.08 0.26
N ALA A 274 14.49 9.97 0.87
CA ALA A 274 14.22 8.71 0.22
C ALA A 274 12.81 8.62 -0.40
N GLY A 275 11.93 9.58 -0.11
CA GLY A 275 10.56 9.63 -0.61
C GLY A 275 9.51 9.04 0.34
N ASN A 276 9.87 8.67 1.57
CA ASN A 276 8.91 8.21 2.58
C ASN A 276 8.20 9.43 3.20
N ALA A 277 6.87 9.38 3.29
CA ALA A 277 6.06 10.48 3.80
C ALA A 277 5.56 10.23 5.23
N ALA A 278 5.41 11.31 6.00
CA ALA A 278 4.82 11.29 7.33
C ALA A 278 3.76 12.39 7.49
N THR A 279 2.72 12.06 8.26
CA THR A 279 1.68 12.98 8.76
C THR A 279 1.49 12.73 10.26
N PRO A 280 1.17 13.75 11.07
CA PRO A 280 0.93 13.63 12.52
C PRO A 280 -0.25 12.72 12.86
#